data_AF-A0AAD6S3K7-F1
#
_entry.id   AF-A0AAD6S3K7-F1
#
_cell.length_a   1.000
_cell.length_b   1.000
_cell.length_c   1.000
_cell.angle_alpha   90.00
_cell.angle_beta   90.00
_cell.angle_gamma   90.00
#
_symmetry.space_group_name_H-M   'P 1'
#
loop_
_entity.id
_entity.type
_entity.pdbx_description
1 polymer ?
#
loop_
_entity_poly.entity_id
_entity_poly.type
_entity_poly.pdbx_seq_one_letter_code
_entity_poly.pdbx_strand_id
1 'polypeptide(L)'
;PKWMEEGFEILSACEGGPDWKAAVRKWAELERAYGFQNSTTPLPTAGRPKAIHEWVKGGRSTTRKPTKFELSEHIATWKSWWDGMAPSWRVRDASGRLLAEKEGAWGVLVKPGGNGMLTALLCLVWWLDREGKMTEEWATALKDVKWVLE
;
A
#
# COMPACT_ATOMS: atom_id res chain seq x y z
N PRO A 1 -3.94 5.32 -17.90
CA PRO A 1 -4.42 3.93 -18.10
C PRO A 1 -5.57 3.62 -17.15
N LYS A 2 -6.49 2.73 -17.51
CA LYS A 2 -7.69 2.42 -16.71
C LYS A 2 -7.38 2.10 -15.24
N TRP A 3 -6.38 1.26 -14.98
CA TRP A 3 -5.97 0.91 -13.60
C TRP A 3 -5.51 2.12 -12.77
N MET A 4 -4.95 3.15 -13.40
CA MET A 4 -4.48 4.37 -12.74
C MET A 4 -5.67 5.25 -12.37
N GLU A 5 -6.63 5.42 -13.29
CA GLU A 5 -7.86 6.18 -13.06
C GLU A 5 -8.70 5.54 -11.94
N GLU A 6 -8.92 4.22 -12.04
CA GLU A 6 -9.65 3.44 -11.03
C GLU A 6 -8.95 3.44 -9.68
N GLY A 7 -7.62 3.28 -9.65
CA GLY A 7 -6.84 3.38 -8.43
C GLY A 7 -6.94 4.76 -7.80
N PHE A 8 -6.78 5.82 -8.59
CA PHE A 8 -6.85 7.19 -8.12
C PHE A 8 -8.25 7.57 -7.59
N GLU A 9 -9.32 7.06 -8.20
CA GLU A 9 -10.69 7.21 -7.73
C GLU A 9 -10.86 6.65 -6.31
N ILE A 10 -10.46 5.39 -6.08
CA ILE A 10 -10.55 4.74 -4.76
C ILE A 10 -9.70 5.50 -3.74
N LEU A 11 -8.45 5.82 -4.09
CA LEU A 11 -7.52 6.47 -3.18
C LEU A 11 -7.95 7.89 -2.81
N SER A 12 -8.55 8.63 -3.75
CA SER A 12 -9.01 10.01 -3.52
C SER A 12 -10.29 10.09 -2.70
N ALA A 13 -11.11 9.04 -2.70
CA ALA A 13 -12.30 8.93 -1.86
C ALA A 13 -11.97 8.62 -0.39
N CYS A 14 -10.74 8.20 -0.08
CA CYS A 14 -10.32 7.88 1.27
C CYS A 14 -10.00 9.15 2.08
N GLU A 15 -10.66 9.32 3.23
CA GLU A 15 -10.51 10.49 4.12
C GLU A 15 -9.33 10.35 5.12
N GLY A 16 -8.16 9.93 4.64
CA GLY A 16 -6.96 9.70 5.45
C GLY A 16 -6.17 10.96 5.86
N GLY A 17 -6.77 12.15 5.75
CA GLY A 17 -6.12 13.42 6.09
C GLY A 17 -5.03 13.91 5.12
N PRO A 18 -4.25 14.94 5.50
CA PRO A 18 -3.25 15.57 4.63
C PRO A 18 -2.11 14.65 4.20
N ASP A 19 -1.60 13.81 5.11
CA ASP A 19 -0.52 12.87 4.79
C ASP A 19 -0.95 11.80 3.79
N TRP A 20 -2.21 11.36 3.86
CA TRP A 20 -2.78 10.46 2.86
C TRP A 20 -2.81 11.11 1.49
N LYS A 21 -3.32 12.35 1.40
CA LYS A 21 -3.32 13.11 0.14
C LYS A 21 -1.90 13.30 -0.42
N ALA A 22 -0.91 13.51 0.45
CA ALA A 22 0.49 13.58 0.04
C ALA A 22 1.00 12.24 -0.51
N ALA A 23 0.70 11.12 0.15
CA ALA A 23 1.06 9.77 -0.31
C ALA A 23 0.41 9.44 -1.67
N VAL A 24 -0.86 9.78 -1.89
CA VAL A 24 -1.55 9.57 -3.17
C VAL A 24 -0.91 10.39 -4.30
N ARG A 25 -0.52 11.64 -4.02
CA ARG A 25 0.23 12.46 -4.98
C ARG A 25 1.59 11.84 -5.31
N LYS A 26 2.33 11.38 -4.31
CA LYS A 26 3.63 10.73 -4.49
C LYS A 26 3.53 9.44 -5.30
N TRP A 27 2.51 8.63 -5.03
CA TRP A 27 2.22 7.47 -5.87
C TRP A 27 1.94 7.87 -7.33
N ALA A 28 1.12 8.89 -7.59
CA ALA A 28 0.85 9.34 -8.95
C ALA A 28 2.11 9.91 -9.66
N GLU A 29 2.97 10.63 -8.94
CA GLU A 29 4.27 11.10 -9.44
C GLU A 29 5.19 9.92 -9.79
N LEU A 30 5.25 8.91 -8.93
CA LEU A 30 6.04 7.69 -9.13
C LEU A 30 5.57 6.91 -10.36
N GLU A 31 4.27 6.66 -10.49
CA GLU A 31 3.71 5.97 -11.66
C GLU A 31 3.92 6.76 -12.96
N ARG A 32 3.87 8.10 -12.89
CA ARG A 32 4.23 8.97 -14.02
C ARG A 32 5.70 8.82 -14.39
N ALA A 33 6.61 8.74 -13.41
CA ALA A 33 8.04 8.51 -13.64
C ALA A 33 8.31 7.15 -14.28
N TYR A 34 7.51 6.13 -13.94
CA TYR A 34 7.49 4.84 -14.62
C TYR A 34 6.80 4.83 -15.99
N GLY A 35 6.34 5.98 -16.49
CA GLY A 35 5.62 6.09 -17.77
C GLY A 35 4.30 5.34 -17.78
N PHE A 36 3.66 5.16 -16.61
CA PHE A 36 2.45 4.37 -16.42
C PHE A 36 2.55 2.94 -16.95
N GLN A 37 3.75 2.37 -16.92
CA GLN A 37 3.97 0.97 -17.17
C GLN A 37 3.17 0.11 -16.20
N ASN A 38 2.89 -1.12 -16.60
CA ASN A 38 2.25 -2.10 -15.73
C ASN A 38 3.12 -3.34 -15.67
N SER A 39 3.67 -3.62 -14.49
CA SER A 39 4.52 -4.79 -14.31
C SER A 39 3.71 -6.06 -14.56
N THR A 40 4.31 -7.00 -15.30
CA THR A 40 3.77 -8.35 -15.48
C THR A 40 3.81 -9.17 -14.18
N THR A 41 4.61 -8.72 -13.20
CA THR A 41 4.77 -9.36 -11.90
C THR A 41 4.22 -8.48 -10.79
N PRO A 42 3.41 -9.01 -9.86
CA PRO A 42 2.94 -8.25 -8.71
C PRO A 42 4.05 -8.04 -7.67
N LEU A 43 3.78 -7.22 -6.66
CA LEU A 43 4.46 -7.35 -5.37
C LEU A 43 4.34 -8.80 -4.84
N PRO A 44 5.26 -9.24 -3.96
CA PRO A 44 5.24 -10.56 -3.34
C PRO A 44 3.83 -11.00 -2.91
N THR A 45 3.45 -12.21 -3.32
CA THR A 45 2.10 -12.72 -3.10
C THR A 45 1.97 -13.46 -1.77
N ALA A 46 3.09 -14.02 -1.28
CA ALA A 46 3.18 -14.70 0.00
C ALA A 46 2.91 -13.73 1.15
N GLY A 47 2.05 -14.13 2.09
CA GLY A 47 1.69 -13.31 3.25
C GLY A 47 0.86 -12.07 2.95
N ARG A 48 0.46 -11.82 1.69
CA ARG A 48 -0.32 -10.64 1.31
C ARG A 48 -1.74 -10.65 1.93
N PRO A 49 -2.26 -9.51 2.39
CA PRO A 49 -3.59 -9.45 3.00
C PRO A 49 -4.71 -10.00 2.11
N LYS A 50 -5.62 -10.74 2.74
CA LYS A 50 -6.77 -11.39 2.09
C LYS A 50 -7.68 -10.41 1.36
N ALA A 51 -7.80 -9.18 1.86
CA ALA A 51 -8.56 -8.12 1.21
C ALA A 51 -8.10 -7.86 -0.24
N ILE A 52 -6.80 -7.96 -0.52
CA ILE A 52 -6.26 -7.81 -1.88
C ILE A 52 -6.64 -9.01 -2.74
N HIS A 53 -6.58 -10.23 -2.20
CA HIS A 53 -7.04 -11.42 -2.91
C HIS A 53 -8.51 -11.30 -3.32
N GLU A 54 -9.37 -10.82 -2.42
CA GLU A 54 -10.79 -10.59 -2.69
C GLU A 54 -11.03 -9.52 -3.75
N TRP A 55 -10.33 -8.39 -3.66
CA TRP A 55 -10.42 -7.33 -4.66
C TRP A 55 -10.00 -7.82 -6.05
N VAL A 56 -8.90 -8.56 -6.14
CA VAL A 56 -8.44 -9.16 -7.40
C VAL A 56 -9.45 -10.16 -7.94
N LYS A 57 -9.99 -11.05 -7.09
CA LYS A 57 -11.05 -12.01 -7.47
C LYS A 57 -12.34 -11.32 -7.90
N GLY A 58 -12.65 -10.17 -7.31
CA GLY A 58 -13.77 -9.30 -7.67
C GLY A 58 -13.55 -8.48 -8.94
N GLY A 59 -12.48 -8.75 -9.70
CA GLY A 59 -12.18 -8.06 -10.94
C GLY A 59 -11.60 -6.66 -10.76
N ARG A 60 -11.01 -6.36 -9.60
CA ARG A 60 -10.41 -5.06 -9.26
C ARG A 60 -11.40 -3.89 -9.33
N SER A 61 -12.67 -4.16 -9.03
CA SER A 61 -13.74 -3.16 -9.06
C SER A 61 -13.48 -2.00 -8.09
N THR A 62 -13.75 -0.77 -8.54
CA THR A 62 -13.71 0.45 -7.71
C THR A 62 -14.88 0.54 -6.75
N THR A 63 -16.01 -0.06 -7.10
CA THR A 63 -17.26 0.00 -6.32
C THR A 63 -17.42 -1.17 -5.36
N ARG A 64 -16.84 -2.35 -5.67
CA ARG A 64 -16.89 -3.53 -4.80
C ARG A 64 -15.67 -3.58 -3.89
N LYS A 65 -15.84 -3.06 -2.68
CA LYS A 65 -14.86 -3.22 -1.59
C LYS A 65 -14.78 -4.69 -1.13
N PRO A 66 -13.60 -5.19 -0.72
CA PRO A 66 -13.50 -6.50 -0.06
C PRO A 66 -14.19 -6.45 1.30
N THR A 67 -14.91 -7.52 1.64
CA THR A 67 -15.75 -7.57 2.87
C THR A 67 -15.45 -8.75 3.76
N LYS A 68 -14.69 -9.76 3.29
CA LYS A 68 -14.50 -11.02 4.02
C LYS A 68 -13.11 -11.12 4.66
N PHE A 69 -12.72 -10.09 5.41
CA PHE A 69 -11.52 -10.08 6.24
C PHE A 69 -11.79 -9.53 7.64
N GLU A 70 -11.09 -10.07 8.64
CA GLU A 70 -11.07 -9.52 9.99
C GLU A 70 -10.00 -8.44 10.12
N LEU A 71 -10.32 -7.35 10.80
CA LEU A 71 -9.47 -6.17 10.86
C LEU A 71 -8.11 -6.47 11.51
N SER A 72 -8.12 -7.14 12.66
CA SER A 72 -6.89 -7.51 13.38
C SER A 72 -5.98 -8.42 12.55
N GLU A 73 -6.56 -9.40 11.84
CA GLU A 73 -5.82 -10.27 10.92
C GLU A 73 -5.25 -9.48 9.75
N HIS A 74 -6.03 -8.57 9.16
CA HIS A 74 -5.57 -7.73 8.05
C HIS A 74 -4.42 -6.82 8.46
N ILE A 75 -4.46 -6.22 9.64
CA ILE A 75 -3.38 -5.40 10.19
C ILE A 75 -2.12 -6.24 10.39
N ALA A 76 -2.23 -7.37 11.09
CA ALA A 76 -1.09 -8.24 11.37
C ALA A 76 -0.45 -8.77 10.07
N THR A 77 -1.28 -9.21 9.13
CA THR A 77 -0.86 -9.72 7.83
C THR A 77 -0.22 -8.63 6.98
N TRP A 78 -0.82 -7.42 6.95
CA TRP A 78 -0.25 -6.29 6.22
C TRP A 78 1.11 -5.91 6.76
N LYS A 79 1.27 -5.82 8.08
CA LYS A 79 2.55 -5.50 8.72
C LYS A 79 3.62 -6.52 8.36
N SER A 80 3.33 -7.82 8.54
CA SER A 80 4.26 -8.91 8.21
C SER A 80 4.65 -8.91 6.73
N TRP A 81 3.67 -8.70 5.85
CA TRP A 81 3.88 -8.63 4.40
C TRP A 81 4.73 -7.43 3.98
N TRP A 82 4.37 -6.24 4.46
CA TRP A 82 5.10 -5.00 4.20
C TRP A 82 6.54 -5.10 4.68
N ASP A 83 6.71 -5.65 5.88
CA ASP A 83 8.01 -5.88 6.49
C ASP A 83 8.88 -6.89 5.74
N GLY A 84 8.27 -7.96 5.21
CA GLY A 84 8.95 -8.95 4.37
C GLY A 84 9.40 -8.41 3.01
N MET A 85 8.88 -7.26 2.57
CA MET A 85 9.32 -6.58 1.35
C MET A 85 10.42 -5.53 1.60
N ALA A 86 10.71 -5.22 2.87
CA ALA A 86 11.74 -4.27 3.23
C ALA A 86 13.12 -4.73 2.72
N PRO A 87 13.84 -3.91 1.96
CA PRO A 87 15.20 -4.23 1.58
C PRO A 87 16.11 -4.43 2.80
N SER A 88 17.15 -5.26 2.66
CA SER A 88 18.07 -5.60 3.75
C SER A 88 18.85 -4.40 4.33
N TRP A 89 18.95 -3.30 3.58
CA TRP A 89 19.59 -2.07 4.04
C TRP A 89 18.71 -1.25 4.99
N ARG A 90 17.40 -1.55 5.10
CA ARG A 90 16.51 -0.88 6.05
C ARG A 90 16.84 -1.30 7.47
N VAL A 91 17.02 -0.32 8.34
CA VAL A 91 17.28 -0.53 9.78
C VAL A 91 15.95 -0.65 10.52
N ARG A 92 15.97 -1.39 11.62
CA ARG A 92 14.84 -1.51 12.55
C ARG A 92 15.21 -0.92 13.88
N ASP A 93 14.24 -0.32 14.56
CA ASP A 93 14.42 0.08 15.97
C ASP A 93 14.33 -1.12 16.92
N ALA A 94 14.49 -0.85 18.22
CA ALA A 94 14.42 -1.87 19.26
C ALA A 94 13.05 -2.58 19.36
N SER A 95 12.00 -1.98 18.79
CA SER A 95 10.66 -2.58 18.71
C SER A 95 10.46 -3.43 17.45
N GLY A 96 11.45 -3.50 16.57
CA GLY A 96 11.36 -4.20 15.29
C GLY A 96 10.69 -3.38 14.18
N ARG A 97 10.40 -2.09 14.43
CA ARG A 97 9.78 -1.20 13.44
C ARG A 97 10.84 -0.72 12.44
N LEU A 98 10.48 -0.71 11.15
CA LEU A 98 11.32 -0.16 10.11
C LEU A 98 11.52 1.36 10.25
N LEU A 99 12.76 1.78 10.12
CA LEU A 99 13.18 3.18 10.15
C LEU A 99 13.28 3.75 8.73
N ALA A 100 13.07 5.07 8.65
CA ALA A 100 13.17 5.87 7.44
C ALA A 100 14.46 6.70 7.45
N GLU A 101 15.61 6.02 7.50
CA GLU A 101 16.91 6.66 7.82
C GLU A 101 18.01 6.42 6.77
N LYS A 102 17.79 5.51 5.82
CA LYS A 102 18.81 5.12 4.83
C LYS A 102 18.23 5.04 3.44
N GLU A 103 19.10 5.13 2.45
CA GLU A 103 18.74 4.98 1.04
C GLU A 103 19.48 3.78 0.44
N GLY A 104 18.85 3.15 -0.54
CA GLY A 104 19.40 2.03 -1.29
C GLY A 104 18.42 1.57 -2.36
N ALA A 105 18.80 0.55 -3.13
CA ALA A 105 17.90 0.01 -4.15
C ALA A 105 16.65 -0.61 -3.48
N TRP A 106 15.48 -0.13 -3.87
CA TRP A 106 14.18 -0.60 -3.37
C TRP A 106 13.82 -2.03 -3.80
N GLY A 107 14.52 -2.59 -4.78
CA GLY A 107 14.43 -3.99 -5.17
C GLY A 107 13.00 -4.42 -5.52
N VAL A 108 12.44 -5.33 -4.72
CA VAL A 108 11.11 -5.92 -4.96
C VAL A 108 9.95 -4.91 -4.91
N LEU A 109 10.17 -3.74 -4.29
CA LEU A 109 9.18 -2.66 -4.21
C LEU A 109 9.11 -1.82 -5.51
N VAL A 110 10.11 -1.94 -6.40
CA VAL A 110 10.09 -1.30 -7.73
C VAL A 110 9.16 -2.09 -8.66
N LYS A 111 7.85 -1.83 -8.53
CA LYS A 111 6.81 -2.46 -9.35
C LYS A 111 5.86 -1.38 -9.87
N PRO A 112 5.98 -0.97 -11.15
CA PRO A 112 5.03 -0.04 -11.74
C PRO A 112 3.65 -0.70 -11.94
N GLY A 113 2.60 0.09 -11.88
CA GLY A 113 1.26 -0.31 -12.25
C GLY A 113 0.36 -0.82 -11.12
N GLY A 114 -0.81 -1.32 -11.51
CA GLY A 114 -1.88 -1.66 -10.58
C GLY A 114 -1.62 -2.84 -9.63
N ASN A 115 -0.50 -3.55 -9.81
CA ASN A 115 -0.06 -4.62 -8.89
C ASN A 115 1.13 -4.20 -7.99
N GLY A 116 1.56 -2.94 -8.09
CA GLY A 116 2.64 -2.34 -7.32
C GLY A 116 2.15 -1.64 -6.05
N MET A 117 2.65 -0.44 -5.82
CA MET A 117 2.37 0.37 -4.63
C MET A 117 0.88 0.71 -4.45
N LEU A 118 0.09 0.71 -5.52
CA LEU A 118 -1.38 0.78 -5.42
C LEU A 118 -1.93 -0.26 -4.45
N THR A 119 -1.41 -1.50 -4.46
CA THR A 119 -1.90 -2.57 -3.61
C THR A 119 -1.59 -2.34 -2.12
N ALA A 120 -0.45 -1.73 -1.81
CA ALA A 120 -0.09 -1.34 -0.44
C ALA A 120 -1.02 -0.23 0.07
N LEU A 121 -1.30 0.77 -0.77
CA LEU A 121 -2.23 1.85 -0.44
C LEU A 121 -3.67 1.35 -0.26
N LEU A 122 -4.16 0.46 -1.13
CA LEU A 122 -5.50 -0.13 -1.00
C LEU A 122 -5.69 -0.87 0.33
N CYS A 123 -4.66 -1.58 0.81
CA CYS A 123 -4.71 -2.19 2.14
C CYS A 123 -4.92 -1.16 3.25
N LEU A 124 -4.30 0.03 3.15
CA LEU A 124 -4.48 1.11 4.12
C LEU A 124 -5.86 1.77 4.00
N VAL A 125 -6.42 1.88 2.78
CA VAL A 125 -7.81 2.33 2.58
C VAL A 125 -8.77 1.42 3.34
N TRP A 126 -8.68 0.10 3.13
CA TRP A 126 -9.61 -0.83 3.75
C TRP A 126 -9.37 -1.03 5.24
N TRP A 127 -8.14 -0.85 5.70
CA TRP A 127 -7.87 -0.73 7.13
C TRP A 127 -8.63 0.48 7.70
N LEU A 128 -8.43 1.68 7.15
CA LEU A 128 -9.10 2.88 7.67
C LEU A 128 -10.62 2.79 7.60
N ASP A 129 -11.18 2.29 6.49
CA ASP A 129 -12.62 2.11 6.29
C ASP A 129 -13.23 1.19 7.35
N ARG A 130 -12.52 0.11 7.74
CA ARG A 130 -12.97 -0.86 8.74
C ARG A 130 -12.77 -0.38 10.18
N GLU A 131 -11.70 0.34 10.43
CA GLU A 131 -11.36 0.94 11.74
C GLU A 131 -12.23 2.16 12.06
N GLY A 132 -12.66 2.91 11.04
CA GLY A 132 -13.49 4.11 11.16
C GLY A 132 -12.75 5.34 11.70
N LYS A 133 -11.45 5.24 11.96
CA LYS A 133 -10.61 6.34 12.47
C LYS A 133 -9.14 6.16 12.13
N MET A 134 -8.41 7.27 12.03
CA MET A 134 -6.95 7.29 11.85
C MET A 134 -6.24 7.01 13.18
N THR A 135 -6.02 5.73 13.51
CA THR A 135 -5.24 5.35 14.69
C THR A 135 -3.75 5.68 14.52
N GLU A 136 -3.01 5.72 15.63
CA GLU A 136 -1.55 5.91 15.58
C GLU A 136 -0.85 4.79 14.80
N GLU A 137 -1.35 3.56 14.90
CA GLU A 137 -0.85 2.41 14.17
C GLU A 137 -1.04 2.56 12.66
N TRP A 138 -2.21 3.02 12.23
CA TRP A 138 -2.50 3.32 10.83
C TRP A 138 -1.66 4.50 10.32
N ALA A 139 -1.54 5.57 11.11
CA ALA A 139 -0.73 6.74 10.75
C ALA A 139 0.77 6.38 10.62
N THR A 140 1.27 5.49 11.48
CA THR A 140 2.63 4.94 11.40
C THR A 140 2.84 4.15 10.12
N ALA A 141 1.88 3.28 9.75
CA ALA A 141 1.92 2.53 8.51
C ALA A 141 1.91 3.46 7.27
N LEU A 142 1.04 4.47 7.27
CA LEU A 142 0.99 5.48 6.21
C LEU A 142 2.31 6.24 6.08
N LYS A 143 2.90 6.66 7.21
CA LYS A 143 4.18 7.38 7.19
C LYS A 143 5.28 6.57 6.51
N ASP A 144 5.34 5.26 6.79
CA ASP A 144 6.33 4.37 6.17
C ASP A 144 6.08 4.20 4.66
N VAL A 145 4.82 3.94 4.27
CA VAL A 145 4.45 3.82 2.85
C VAL A 145 4.73 5.10 2.08
N LYS A 146 4.41 6.27 2.65
CA LYS A 146 4.68 7.58 2.06
C LYS A 146 6.17 7.78 1.82
N TRP A 147 7.01 7.43 2.79
CA TRP A 147 8.46 7.55 2.65
C TRP A 147 9.01 6.65 1.52
N VAL A 148 8.47 5.45 1.33
CA VAL A 148 8.84 4.56 0.21
C VAL A 148 8.43 5.11 -1.15
N LEU A 149 7.43 6.01 -1.20
CA LEU A 149 6.93 6.65 -2.42
C LEU A 149 7.67 7.95 -2.78
N GLU A 150 8.52 8.47 -1.89
CA GLU A 150 9.33 9.68 -2.09
C GLU A 150 10.59 9.40 -2.92
#